data_AF-A0A349TYX7-F1
#
_entry.id   AF-A0A349TYX7-F1
#
_cell.length_a   1.000
_cell.length_b   1.000
_cell.length_c   1.000
_cell.angle_alpha   90.00
_cell.angle_beta   90.00
_cell.angle_gamma   90.00
#
_symmetry.space_group_name_H-M   'P 1'
#
loop_
_entity.id
_entity.type
_entity.pdbx_description
1 polymer ?
#
loop_
_entity_poly.entity_id
_entity_poly.type
_entity_poly.pdbx_seq_one_letter_code
_entity_poly.pdbx_strand_id
1 'polypeptide(L)'
;MPMMRPFPFSLSLLALLCAGAPALAMDPVEMAPLGAWRGRMVLDEQTGAFSYCTIENSFDKGFSTIIAQNGDHETNIAIVFGDPRLALDRKYEIRLDIDGKLQRNVDGFAADSKLLVAPTGNDPEFLKALSTGKTLTFTGSVDAVTFQLGDIRQPISDLTSCVDVSAPKPTKTLENGGDTLLPKPLSVILRAAGLGKAEVVELPGTPENRPIDYAWNFGPILGGAEQITLKPGEDFLKKSMAYIDVLAPLCPGTFSQEVGKPENFGNLHLLEADMACLGGNRETSAALVFYQVGDTLTVFFHEAALPDRAMADNARANIIHVLRYLIKGEGDPLPAPARK
;
A
#
# COMPACT_ATOMS: atom_id res chain seq x y z
N MET A 1 62.61 12.22 -45.56
CA MET A 1 62.11 12.47 -46.92
C MET A 1 62.21 11.13 -47.64
N PRO A 2 61.10 10.48 -48.03
CA PRO A 2 60.02 11.01 -48.86
C PRO A 2 58.62 10.93 -48.26
N MET A 3 57.72 11.69 -48.88
CA MET A 3 56.30 11.92 -48.57
C MET A 3 55.41 10.72 -48.88
N MET A 4 54.34 10.53 -48.10
CA MET A 4 53.07 10.02 -48.62
C MET A 4 51.87 10.64 -47.87
N ARG A 5 50.80 10.84 -48.64
CA ARG A 5 49.71 11.81 -48.52
C ARG A 5 48.62 11.47 -47.47
N PRO A 6 47.77 12.45 -47.09
CA PRO A 6 46.70 12.27 -46.12
C PRO A 6 45.39 11.78 -46.76
N PHE A 7 44.60 11.00 -46.01
CA PHE A 7 43.19 10.73 -46.27
C PHE A 7 42.38 11.03 -45.00
N PRO A 8 41.34 11.88 -45.06
CA PRO A 8 40.45 12.12 -43.92
C PRO A 8 39.28 11.13 -43.97
N PHE A 9 39.15 10.27 -42.96
CA PHE A 9 37.89 9.57 -42.70
C PHE A 9 37.05 10.43 -41.76
N SER A 10 36.04 11.07 -42.34
CA SER A 10 34.91 11.66 -41.65
C SER A 10 34.08 10.53 -41.03
N LEU A 11 33.91 10.51 -39.70
CA LEU A 11 32.92 9.69 -39.03
C LEU A 11 31.83 10.60 -38.48
N SER A 12 30.69 10.62 -39.17
CA SER A 12 29.46 11.27 -38.73
C SER A 12 28.99 10.68 -37.41
N LEU A 13 28.91 11.50 -36.37
CA LEU A 13 28.27 11.20 -35.10
C LEU A 13 26.75 11.30 -35.29
N LEU A 14 26.08 10.16 -35.42
CA LEU A 14 24.62 10.10 -35.48
C LEU A 14 24.07 10.37 -34.08
N ALA A 15 23.57 11.59 -33.86
CA ALA A 15 22.88 11.96 -32.64
C ALA A 15 21.54 11.20 -32.53
N LEU A 16 21.45 10.26 -31.60
CA LEU A 16 20.20 9.59 -31.24
C LEU A 16 19.40 10.55 -30.33
N LEU A 17 18.42 11.23 -30.91
CA LEU A 17 17.40 11.97 -30.16
C LEU A 17 16.46 10.97 -29.49
N CYS A 18 16.67 10.71 -28.19
CA CYS A 18 15.64 10.11 -27.33
C CYS A 18 14.50 11.12 -27.17
N ALA A 19 13.46 11.00 -28.00
CA ALA A 19 12.17 11.59 -27.73
C ALA A 19 11.56 10.84 -26.52
N GLY A 20 11.72 11.40 -25.32
CA GLY A 20 10.96 10.95 -24.16
C GLY A 20 9.48 11.25 -24.41
N ALA A 21 8.65 10.22 -24.49
CA ALA A 21 7.21 10.40 -24.38
C ALA A 21 6.91 10.99 -23.00
N PRO A 22 6.04 12.01 -22.90
CA PRO A 22 5.59 12.48 -21.59
C PRO A 22 4.89 11.31 -20.89
N ALA A 23 5.35 10.97 -19.69
CA ALA A 23 4.58 10.12 -18.78
C ALA A 23 3.23 10.80 -18.57
N LEU A 24 2.16 10.13 -19.00
CA LEU A 24 0.80 10.60 -18.73
C LEU A 24 0.58 10.41 -17.23
N ALA A 25 0.69 11.48 -16.45
CA ALA A 25 0.17 11.50 -15.10
C ALA A 25 -1.33 11.21 -15.19
N MET A 26 -1.80 10.17 -14.48
CA MET A 26 -3.23 9.87 -14.42
C MET A 26 -3.89 10.93 -13.56
N ASP A 27 -4.74 11.76 -14.18
CA ASP A 27 -5.50 12.76 -13.43
C ASP A 27 -6.45 12.07 -12.43
N PRO A 28 -6.59 12.62 -11.20
CA PRO A 28 -7.54 12.08 -10.22
C PRO A 28 -8.97 11.99 -10.79
N VAL A 29 -9.68 10.91 -10.46
CA VAL A 29 -11.04 10.69 -10.95
C VAL A 29 -12.01 11.56 -10.15
N GLU A 30 -12.67 12.51 -10.82
CA GLU A 30 -13.67 13.38 -10.18
C GLU A 30 -14.91 12.58 -9.75
N MET A 31 -15.36 12.81 -8.51
CA MET A 31 -16.63 12.29 -8.02
C MET A 31 -17.79 13.14 -8.54
N ALA A 32 -19.02 12.62 -8.44
CA ALA A 32 -20.22 13.38 -8.77
C ALA A 32 -20.27 14.74 -8.00
N PRO A 33 -20.87 15.80 -8.57
CA PRO A 33 -20.86 17.13 -7.94
C PRO A 33 -21.41 17.13 -6.50
N LEU A 34 -20.66 17.70 -5.55
CA LEU A 34 -20.99 17.73 -4.10
C LEU A 34 -21.33 19.15 -3.62
N GLY A 35 -22.05 19.91 -4.44
CA GLY A 35 -22.34 21.33 -4.17
C GLY A 35 -21.07 22.19 -4.23
N ALA A 36 -20.76 22.90 -3.14
CA ALA A 36 -19.52 23.69 -3.03
C ALA A 36 -18.27 22.82 -2.84
N TRP A 37 -18.44 21.55 -2.48
CA TRP A 37 -17.34 20.61 -2.30
C TRP A 37 -17.06 19.88 -3.62
N ARG A 38 -15.78 19.54 -3.83
CA ARG A 38 -15.30 18.73 -4.95
C ARG A 38 -14.70 17.45 -4.42
N GLY A 39 -15.25 16.30 -4.83
CA GLY A 39 -14.73 14.99 -4.47
C GLY A 39 -13.77 14.46 -5.54
N ARG A 40 -12.68 13.81 -5.13
CA ARG A 40 -11.74 13.14 -6.06
C ARG A 40 -11.28 11.81 -5.47
N MET A 41 -11.23 10.79 -6.31
CA MET A 41 -10.49 9.56 -6.05
C MET A 41 -9.06 9.73 -6.55
N VAL A 42 -8.09 9.51 -5.67
CA VAL A 42 -6.67 9.56 -6.00
C VAL A 42 -6.19 8.13 -6.21
N LEU A 43 -5.58 7.91 -7.37
CA LEU A 43 -4.95 6.67 -7.74
C LEU A 43 -3.43 6.82 -7.59
N ASP A 44 -2.76 5.73 -7.26
CA ASP A 44 -1.31 5.66 -7.35
C ASP A 44 -0.88 5.83 -8.81
N GLU A 45 0.01 6.78 -9.07
CA GLU A 45 0.38 7.17 -10.43
C GLU A 45 1.15 6.08 -11.20
N GLN A 46 1.74 5.10 -10.50
CA GLN A 46 2.55 4.04 -11.11
C GLN A 46 1.72 2.80 -11.41
N THR A 47 0.84 2.45 -10.48
CA THR A 47 0.07 1.19 -10.51
C THR A 47 -1.38 1.41 -10.97
N GLY A 48 -1.88 2.65 -10.93
CA GLY A 48 -3.29 2.96 -11.15
C GLY A 48 -4.20 2.43 -10.04
N ALA A 49 -3.64 1.89 -8.94
CA ALA A 49 -4.39 1.35 -7.82
C ALA A 49 -5.02 2.48 -6.99
N PHE A 50 -6.09 2.18 -6.27
CA PHE A 50 -6.67 3.12 -5.33
C PHE A 50 -5.66 3.52 -4.25
N SER A 51 -5.55 4.82 -3.98
CA SER A 51 -4.71 5.36 -2.91
C SER A 51 -5.57 5.92 -1.76
N TYR A 52 -6.37 6.95 -2.06
CA TYR A 52 -7.27 7.58 -1.08
C TYR A 52 -8.35 8.40 -1.81
N CYS A 53 -9.40 8.77 -1.09
CA CYS A 53 -10.39 9.74 -1.57
C CYS A 53 -10.18 11.09 -0.88
N THR A 54 -10.58 12.16 -1.57
CA THR A 54 -10.55 13.52 -1.03
C THR A 54 -11.87 14.24 -1.28
N ILE A 55 -12.24 15.14 -0.39
CA ILE A 55 -13.19 16.23 -0.66
C ILE A 55 -12.50 17.55 -0.37
N GLU A 56 -12.72 18.53 -1.23
CA GLU A 56 -12.08 19.84 -1.15
C GLU A 56 -13.10 20.96 -1.28
N ASN A 57 -12.90 22.04 -0.55
CA ASN A 57 -13.63 23.29 -0.76
C ASN A 57 -12.67 24.48 -0.70
N SER A 58 -12.93 25.46 -1.55
CA SER A 58 -12.16 26.69 -1.65
C SER A 58 -12.91 27.85 -1.03
N PHE A 59 -12.18 28.70 -0.32
CA PHE A 59 -12.66 29.80 0.47
C PHE A 59 -12.00 31.12 0.06
N ASP A 60 -12.44 32.21 0.67
CA ASP A 60 -11.91 33.54 0.41
C ASP A 60 -10.39 33.60 0.56
N LYS A 61 -9.77 34.52 -0.19
CA LYS A 61 -8.32 34.81 -0.12
C LYS A 61 -7.43 33.61 -0.48
N GLY A 62 -7.96 32.66 -1.24
CA GLY A 62 -7.18 31.53 -1.78
C GLY A 62 -6.88 30.44 -0.76
N PHE A 63 -7.60 30.40 0.36
CA PHE A 63 -7.54 29.28 1.28
C PHE A 63 -8.42 28.15 0.80
N SER A 64 -7.95 26.91 0.92
CA SER A 64 -8.79 25.73 0.70
C SER A 64 -8.60 24.74 1.83
N THR A 65 -9.62 23.93 2.08
CA THR A 65 -9.51 22.78 2.97
C THR A 65 -9.69 21.50 2.17
N ILE A 66 -8.88 20.50 2.47
CA ILE A 66 -8.96 19.16 1.87
C ILE A 66 -9.16 18.18 3.01
N ILE A 67 -10.15 17.31 2.89
CA ILE A 67 -10.37 16.19 3.80
C ILE A 67 -10.08 14.94 2.98
N ALA A 68 -9.07 14.19 3.39
CA ALA A 68 -8.66 12.96 2.74
C ALA A 68 -8.95 11.77 3.66
N GLN A 69 -9.35 10.65 3.07
CA GLN A 69 -9.50 9.38 3.78
C GLN A 69 -8.94 8.24 2.93
N ASN A 70 -8.11 7.39 3.53
CA ASN A 70 -7.53 6.20 2.89
C ASN A 70 -8.35 4.94 3.18
N GLY A 71 -7.91 3.80 2.63
CA GLY A 71 -8.57 2.50 2.82
C GLY A 71 -8.73 2.01 4.26
N ASP A 72 -7.92 2.52 5.19
CA ASP A 72 -7.96 2.18 6.62
C ASP A 72 -8.89 3.10 7.43
N HIS A 73 -9.65 3.95 6.73
CA HIS A 73 -10.44 5.05 7.28
C HIS A 73 -9.62 6.07 8.10
N GLU A 74 -8.30 6.11 7.91
CA GLU A 74 -7.50 7.20 8.48
C GLU A 74 -7.84 8.49 7.75
N THR A 75 -8.20 9.50 8.54
CA THR A 75 -8.62 10.79 8.03
C THR A 75 -7.49 11.81 8.23
N ASN A 76 -7.18 12.53 7.17
CA ASN A 76 -6.24 13.64 7.19
C ASN A 76 -6.96 14.91 6.78
N ILE A 77 -6.71 15.99 7.52
CA ILE A 77 -7.27 17.31 7.21
C ILE A 77 -6.11 18.18 6.74
N ALA A 78 -6.24 18.83 5.59
CA ALA A 78 -5.21 19.70 5.07
C ALA A 78 -5.72 21.11 4.78
N ILE A 79 -4.86 22.10 4.99
CA ILE A 79 -5.08 23.48 4.59
C ILE A 79 -4.15 23.82 3.44
N VAL A 80 -4.72 24.40 2.40
CA VAL A 80 -3.99 25.07 1.34
C VAL A 80 -4.01 26.57 1.61
N PHE A 81 -2.84 27.20 1.69
CA PHE A 81 -2.65 28.65 1.79
C PHE A 81 -2.54 29.29 0.40
N GLY A 82 -3.02 30.53 0.25
CA GLY A 82 -2.91 31.26 -1.03
C GLY A 82 -1.47 31.55 -1.44
N ASP A 83 -0.57 31.76 -0.46
CA ASP A 83 0.84 32.10 -0.62
C ASP A 83 1.76 31.09 0.13
N PRO A 84 3.01 30.91 -0.36
CA PRO A 84 3.98 30.03 0.30
C PRO A 84 4.35 30.55 1.69
N ARG A 85 4.13 29.73 2.72
CA ARG A 85 4.43 30.09 4.13
C ARG A 85 4.89 28.94 5.01
N LEU A 86 5.04 27.74 4.45
CA LEU A 86 5.43 26.53 5.18
C LEU A 86 6.88 26.11 4.87
N ALA A 87 7.52 25.51 5.86
CA ALA A 87 8.81 24.84 5.76
C ALA A 87 8.59 23.32 5.83
N LEU A 88 9.14 22.58 4.87
CA LEU A 88 8.85 21.14 4.67
C LEU A 88 9.38 20.26 5.81
N ASP A 89 10.56 20.55 6.34
CA ASP A 89 11.24 19.72 7.34
C ASP A 89 10.93 20.14 8.78
N ARG A 90 9.70 20.60 9.03
CA ARG A 90 9.27 21.05 10.35
C ARG A 90 7.95 20.39 10.74
N LYS A 91 7.89 20.04 12.02
CA LYS A 91 6.67 19.62 12.71
C LYS A 91 5.82 20.83 13.12
N TYR A 92 4.53 20.78 12.84
CA TYR A 92 3.58 21.82 13.17
C TYR A 92 2.58 21.32 14.21
N GLU A 93 2.56 21.94 15.39
CA GLU A 93 1.50 21.67 16.36
C GLU A 93 0.21 22.34 15.89
N ILE A 94 -0.84 21.53 15.73
CA ILE A 94 -2.11 21.95 15.17
C ILE A 94 -3.23 21.56 16.13
N ARG A 95 -4.09 22.53 16.43
CA ARG A 95 -5.37 22.27 17.06
C ARG A 95 -6.48 22.35 16.03
N LEU A 96 -7.20 21.25 15.87
CA LEU A 96 -8.45 21.16 15.14
C LEU A 96 -9.59 21.34 16.14
N ASP A 97 -10.52 22.23 15.84
CA ASP A 97 -11.68 22.52 16.68
C ASP A 97 -12.94 22.53 15.80
N ILE A 98 -13.94 21.75 16.20
CA ILE A 98 -15.25 21.70 15.54
C ILE A 98 -16.27 22.35 16.47
N ASP A 99 -16.81 23.50 16.03
CA ASP A 99 -17.84 24.29 16.72
C ASP A 99 -17.54 24.65 18.20
N GLY A 100 -16.27 24.65 18.63
CA GLY A 100 -15.86 24.84 20.01
C GLY A 100 -16.17 23.64 20.93
N LYS A 101 -16.55 22.49 20.38
CA LYS A 101 -17.08 21.34 21.14
C LYS A 101 -16.13 20.15 21.14
N LEU A 102 -15.56 19.83 19.98
CA LEU A 102 -14.62 18.72 19.85
C LEU A 102 -13.28 19.28 19.38
N GLN A 103 -12.23 18.93 20.12
CA GLN A 103 -10.88 19.37 19.82
C GLN A 103 -9.94 18.18 19.65
N ARG A 104 -8.98 18.33 18.73
CA ARG A 104 -7.83 17.43 18.57
C ARG A 104 -6.58 18.28 18.47
N ASN A 105 -5.57 17.92 19.26
CA ASN A 105 -4.22 18.42 19.03
C ASN A 105 -3.46 17.33 18.29
N VAL A 106 -2.91 17.68 17.13
CA VAL A 106 -2.19 16.75 16.28
C VAL A 106 -0.89 17.37 15.81
N ASP A 107 0.03 16.49 15.46
CA ASP A 107 1.30 16.84 14.89
C ASP A 107 1.20 16.80 13.37
N GLY A 108 1.18 17.98 12.76
CA GLY A 108 1.14 18.12 11.31
C GLY A 108 2.51 18.30 10.65
N PHE A 109 2.50 18.19 9.33
CA PHE A 109 3.65 18.38 8.47
C PHE A 109 3.25 19.10 7.18
N ALA A 110 4.20 19.80 6.57
CA ALA A 110 3.97 20.50 5.31
C ALA A 110 4.28 19.56 4.13
N ALA A 111 3.26 19.24 3.32
CA ALA A 111 3.42 18.44 2.11
C ALA A 111 3.96 19.28 0.94
N ASP A 112 3.70 20.60 0.94
CA ASP A 112 4.40 21.57 0.11
C ASP A 112 4.52 22.93 0.86
N SER A 113 5.05 23.97 0.21
CA SER A 113 5.20 25.31 0.81
C SER A 113 3.88 26.03 1.17
N LYS A 114 2.73 25.51 0.74
CA LYS A 114 1.36 26.02 0.89
C LYS A 114 0.38 25.00 1.48
N LEU A 115 0.74 23.72 1.63
CA LEU A 115 -0.13 22.63 2.02
C LEU A 115 0.32 22.06 3.37
N LEU A 116 -0.45 22.36 4.41
CA LEU A 116 -0.23 21.82 5.76
C LEU A 116 -1.21 20.68 6.01
N VAL A 117 -0.69 19.50 6.35
CA VAL A 117 -1.48 18.29 6.62
C VAL A 117 -1.50 18.00 8.12
N ALA A 118 -2.70 17.80 8.65
CA ALA A 118 -3.00 17.42 10.03
C ALA A 118 -3.59 16.01 10.05
N PRO A 119 -2.79 14.98 10.35
CA PRO A 119 -3.28 13.62 10.44
C PRO A 119 -4.11 13.42 11.71
N THR A 120 -5.35 12.96 11.55
CA THR A 120 -6.23 12.61 12.68
C THR A 120 -6.32 11.11 12.91
N GLY A 121 -5.78 10.30 12.00
CA GLY A 121 -5.85 8.85 12.05
C GLY A 121 -7.28 8.35 11.87
N ASN A 122 -7.55 7.11 12.29
CA ASN A 122 -8.89 6.54 12.31
C ASN A 122 -9.64 7.06 13.56
N ASP A 123 -10.30 8.21 13.41
CA ASP A 123 -11.09 8.86 14.46
C ASP A 123 -12.56 9.04 14.01
N PRO A 124 -13.42 8.04 14.27
CA PRO A 124 -14.82 8.09 13.85
C PRO A 124 -15.64 9.13 14.62
N GLU A 125 -15.23 9.50 15.83
CA GLU A 125 -15.87 10.57 16.59
C GLU A 125 -15.62 11.93 15.92
N PHE A 126 -14.36 12.19 15.55
CA PHE A 126 -13.97 13.40 14.84
C PHE A 126 -14.63 13.50 13.48
N LEU A 127 -14.63 12.42 12.68
CA LEU A 127 -15.29 12.40 11.37
C LEU A 127 -16.80 12.65 11.48
N LYS A 128 -17.45 12.06 12.49
CA LYS A 128 -18.88 12.29 12.77
C LYS A 128 -19.14 13.74 13.18
N ALA A 129 -18.31 14.30 14.06
CA ALA A 129 -18.40 15.70 14.45
C ALA A 129 -18.23 16.60 13.22
N LEU A 130 -17.30 16.29 12.31
CA LEU A 130 -17.07 17.05 11.09
C LEU A 130 -18.29 16.99 10.14
N SER A 131 -18.93 15.82 10.01
CA SER A 131 -20.13 15.61 9.19
C SER A 131 -21.38 16.37 9.66
N THR A 132 -21.37 16.83 10.92
CA THR A 132 -22.50 17.52 11.55
C THR A 132 -22.15 18.93 12.03
N GLY A 133 -20.88 19.29 11.99
CA GLY A 133 -20.35 20.57 12.43
C GLY A 133 -20.65 21.67 11.42
N LYS A 134 -20.63 22.91 11.90
CA LYS A 134 -20.81 24.10 11.05
C LYS A 134 -19.48 24.74 10.71
N THR A 135 -18.53 24.63 11.62
CA THR A 135 -17.23 25.26 11.53
C THR A 135 -16.12 24.28 11.86
N LEU A 136 -15.02 24.38 11.13
CA LEU A 136 -13.75 23.76 11.47
C LEU A 136 -12.73 24.88 11.65
N THR A 137 -12.23 25.03 12.86
CA THR A 137 -11.16 25.97 13.18
C THR A 137 -9.85 25.23 13.29
N PHE A 138 -8.86 25.72 12.56
CA PHE A 138 -7.51 25.23 12.56
C PHE A 138 -6.65 26.29 13.24
N THR A 139 -6.01 25.92 14.34
CA THR A 139 -5.10 26.82 15.07
C THR A 139 -3.71 26.21 15.06
N GLY A 140 -2.77 26.87 14.40
CA GLY A 140 -1.37 26.48 14.39
C GLY A 140 -0.46 27.58 14.90
N SER A 141 0.85 27.33 14.83
CA SER A 141 1.88 28.32 15.17
C SER A 141 1.98 29.50 14.20
N VAL A 142 1.38 29.39 13.02
CA VAL A 142 1.44 30.41 11.96
C VAL A 142 0.16 31.24 11.90
N ASP A 143 -1.01 30.60 11.95
CA ASP A 143 -2.31 31.28 11.84
C ASP A 143 -3.43 30.49 12.54
N ALA A 144 -4.54 31.18 12.78
CA ALA A 144 -5.83 30.57 13.07
C ALA A 144 -6.80 30.83 11.90
N VAL A 145 -7.37 29.77 11.33
CA VAL A 145 -8.29 29.84 10.19
C VAL A 145 -9.56 29.06 10.54
N THR A 146 -10.72 29.68 10.32
CA THR A 146 -12.02 29.03 10.52
C THR A 146 -12.72 28.87 9.17
N PHE A 147 -13.01 27.62 8.81
CA PHE A 147 -13.78 27.26 7.62
C PHE A 147 -15.26 27.11 7.98
N GLN A 148 -16.13 27.70 7.16
CA GLN A 148 -17.57 27.43 7.21
C GLN A 148 -17.85 26.18 6.39
N LEU A 149 -18.20 25.07 7.04
CA LEU A 149 -18.30 23.78 6.38
C LEU A 149 -19.52 23.68 5.43
N GLY A 150 -20.55 24.47 5.70
CA GLY A 150 -21.80 24.45 4.93
C GLY A 150 -22.46 23.06 4.96
N ASP A 151 -23.00 22.62 3.82
CA ASP A 151 -23.65 21.32 3.68
C ASP A 151 -22.63 20.17 3.50
N ILE A 152 -21.67 20.03 4.43
CA ILE A 152 -20.58 19.05 4.35
C ILE A 152 -21.02 17.59 4.57
N ARG A 153 -22.22 17.37 5.12
CA ARG A 153 -22.70 16.03 5.49
C ARG A 153 -22.66 15.05 4.32
N GLN A 154 -23.21 15.45 3.18
CA GLN A 154 -23.24 14.63 1.98
C GLN A 154 -21.81 14.40 1.43
N PRO A 155 -20.97 15.43 1.27
CA PRO A 155 -19.56 15.25 0.94
C PRO A 155 -18.81 14.25 1.83
N ILE A 156 -18.99 14.28 3.16
CA ILE A 156 -18.35 13.30 4.05
C ILE A 156 -18.92 11.90 3.86
N SER A 157 -20.24 11.77 3.68
CA SER A 157 -20.86 10.48 3.34
C SER A 157 -20.30 9.91 2.04
N ASP A 158 -20.09 10.75 1.04
CA ASP A 158 -19.57 10.34 -0.27
C ASP A 158 -18.06 10.08 -0.22
N LEU A 159 -17.31 10.79 0.62
CA LEU A 159 -15.91 10.49 0.94
C LEU A 159 -15.79 9.09 1.54
N THR A 160 -16.57 8.78 2.58
CA THR A 160 -16.59 7.45 3.21
C THR A 160 -17.03 6.40 2.20
N SER A 161 -18.06 6.67 1.39
CA SER A 161 -18.52 5.73 0.37
C SER A 161 -17.48 5.50 -0.72
N CYS A 162 -16.73 6.53 -1.12
CA CYS A 162 -15.64 6.43 -2.07
C CYS A 162 -14.53 5.52 -1.55
N VAL A 163 -14.16 5.68 -0.27
CA VAL A 163 -13.24 4.76 0.40
C VAL A 163 -13.84 3.38 0.50
N ASP A 164 -15.09 3.20 0.92
CA ASP A 164 -15.70 1.87 1.02
C ASP A 164 -15.74 1.15 -0.32
N VAL A 165 -15.99 1.85 -1.42
CA VAL A 165 -16.08 1.28 -2.78
C VAL A 165 -14.70 0.98 -3.38
N SER A 166 -13.64 1.64 -2.91
CA SER A 166 -12.30 1.61 -3.54
C SER A 166 -11.21 1.03 -2.65
N ALA A 167 -11.41 1.07 -1.34
CA ALA A 167 -10.73 0.24 -0.37
C ALA A 167 -11.10 -1.22 -0.69
N PRO A 168 -10.13 -2.13 -0.69
CA PRO A 168 -10.45 -3.54 -0.68
C PRO A 168 -11.38 -3.82 0.50
N LYS A 169 -12.66 -4.07 0.23
CA LYS A 169 -13.59 -4.48 1.29
C LYS A 169 -13.09 -5.80 1.85
N PRO A 170 -12.94 -5.94 3.19
CA PRO A 170 -12.72 -7.24 3.80
C PRO A 170 -13.99 -8.06 3.64
N THR A 171 -14.07 -8.82 2.56
CA THR A 171 -15.24 -9.64 2.27
C THR A 171 -14.99 -11.03 2.83
N LYS A 172 -15.42 -11.20 4.09
CA LYS A 172 -15.53 -12.44 4.87
C LYS A 172 -14.24 -12.88 5.57
N THR A 173 -14.33 -12.97 6.90
CA THR A 173 -13.40 -13.74 7.73
C THR A 173 -13.45 -15.21 7.34
N LEU A 174 -12.29 -15.85 7.21
CA LEU A 174 -12.17 -17.27 6.88
C LEU A 174 -12.89 -18.22 7.88
N GLU A 175 -13.24 -17.76 9.10
CA GLU A 175 -13.97 -18.55 10.10
C GLU A 175 -15.45 -18.82 9.73
N ASN A 176 -16.09 -17.94 8.94
CA ASN A 176 -17.53 -18.02 8.64
C ASN A 176 -17.82 -18.38 7.18
N GLY A 177 -17.37 -19.56 6.74
CA GLY A 177 -17.94 -20.27 5.57
C GLY A 177 -18.00 -19.52 4.23
N GLY A 178 -17.13 -18.53 4.02
CA GLY A 178 -17.10 -17.69 2.83
C GLY A 178 -16.18 -18.18 1.72
N ASP A 179 -16.34 -19.41 1.23
CA ASP A 179 -15.52 -20.07 0.18
C ASP A 179 -15.61 -19.42 -1.24
N THR A 180 -15.78 -18.10 -1.35
CA THR A 180 -16.07 -17.43 -2.65
C THR A 180 -14.95 -16.57 -3.20
N LEU A 181 -13.96 -16.16 -2.39
CA LEU A 181 -12.87 -15.28 -2.84
C LEU A 181 -11.49 -15.93 -2.84
N LEU A 182 -11.26 -16.93 -1.99
CA LEU A 182 -10.05 -17.75 -2.04
C LEU A 182 -10.38 -19.16 -2.57
N PRO A 183 -9.53 -19.75 -3.41
CA PRO A 183 -9.61 -21.16 -3.75
C PRO A 183 -9.58 -22.02 -2.48
N LYS A 184 -10.37 -23.10 -2.46
CA LYS A 184 -10.43 -24.03 -1.31
C LYS A 184 -9.05 -24.54 -0.84
N PRO A 185 -8.10 -24.89 -1.72
CA PRO A 185 -6.77 -25.30 -1.26
C PRO A 185 -6.06 -24.20 -0.45
N LEU A 186 -6.18 -22.95 -0.88
CA LEU A 186 -5.58 -21.82 -0.19
C LEU A 186 -6.27 -21.55 1.15
N SER A 187 -7.60 -21.58 1.21
CA SER A 187 -8.32 -21.38 2.48
C SER A 187 -8.02 -22.47 3.51
N VAL A 188 -7.78 -23.71 3.09
CA VAL A 188 -7.33 -24.81 3.95
C VAL A 188 -5.93 -24.54 4.50
N ILE A 189 -4.98 -24.11 3.66
CA ILE A 189 -3.61 -23.79 4.07
C ILE A 189 -3.62 -22.67 5.11
N LEU A 190 -4.32 -21.56 4.85
CA LEU A 190 -4.37 -20.42 5.77
C LEU A 190 -5.01 -20.78 7.10
N ARG A 191 -6.12 -21.53 7.11
CA ARG A 191 -6.75 -21.99 8.37
C ARG A 191 -5.81 -22.90 9.17
N ALA A 192 -5.15 -23.86 8.51
CA ALA A 192 -4.22 -24.77 9.17
C ALA A 192 -2.97 -24.04 9.69
N ALA A 193 -2.56 -22.93 9.06
CA ALA A 193 -1.46 -22.08 9.48
C ALA A 193 -1.81 -21.14 10.65
N GLY A 194 -3.03 -21.23 11.21
CA GLY A 194 -3.49 -20.34 12.27
C GLY A 194 -3.97 -18.97 11.78
N LEU A 195 -4.05 -18.77 10.46
CA LEU A 195 -4.54 -17.56 9.80
C LEU A 195 -6.05 -17.64 9.51
N GLY A 196 -6.80 -18.45 10.27
CA GLY A 196 -8.24 -18.64 10.08
C GLY A 196 -9.08 -17.37 10.30
N LYS A 197 -8.49 -16.34 10.94
CA LYS A 197 -9.10 -15.02 11.12
C LYS A 197 -8.68 -14.00 10.06
N ALA A 198 -7.93 -14.42 9.04
CA ALA A 198 -7.54 -13.53 7.98
C ALA A 198 -8.78 -12.97 7.25
N GLU A 199 -8.70 -11.69 6.94
CA GLU A 199 -9.73 -10.93 6.25
C GLU A 199 -9.34 -10.84 4.78
N VAL A 200 -10.07 -11.52 3.90
CA VAL A 200 -9.73 -11.58 2.48
C VAL A 200 -9.93 -10.21 1.84
N VAL A 201 -8.89 -9.75 1.14
CA VAL A 201 -8.83 -8.47 0.45
C VAL A 201 -9.28 -8.68 -0.99
N GLU A 202 -10.33 -7.99 -1.40
CA GLU A 202 -10.76 -7.97 -2.81
C GLU A 202 -9.80 -7.13 -3.65
N LEU A 203 -9.15 -7.77 -4.62
CA LEU A 203 -8.20 -7.10 -5.50
C LEU A 203 -8.90 -6.42 -6.68
N PRO A 204 -8.50 -5.19 -7.05
CA PRO A 204 -9.03 -4.52 -8.23
C PRO A 204 -8.54 -5.19 -9.53
N GLY A 205 -9.18 -4.90 -10.67
CA GLY A 205 -8.79 -5.41 -11.99
C GLY A 205 -9.21 -6.86 -12.27
N THR A 206 -8.85 -7.39 -13.44
CA THR A 206 -9.08 -8.78 -13.84
C THR A 206 -7.92 -9.67 -13.40
N PRO A 207 -8.11 -10.98 -13.14
CA PRO A 207 -7.04 -11.88 -12.70
C PRO A 207 -5.77 -11.80 -13.56
N GLU A 208 -5.92 -11.64 -14.88
CA GLU A 208 -4.79 -11.61 -15.82
C GLU A 208 -3.92 -10.35 -15.69
N ASN A 209 -4.44 -9.28 -15.11
CA ASN A 209 -3.78 -7.98 -15.02
C ASN A 209 -3.32 -7.63 -13.59
N ARG A 210 -3.49 -8.53 -12.63
CA ARG A 210 -3.11 -8.27 -11.24
C ARG A 210 -1.65 -8.68 -11.00
N PRO A 211 -0.89 -7.92 -10.20
CA PRO A 211 0.45 -8.33 -9.77
C PRO A 211 0.40 -9.44 -8.72
N ILE A 212 -0.75 -9.68 -8.08
CA ILE A 212 -0.98 -10.71 -7.07
C ILE A 212 -2.35 -11.35 -7.29
N ASP A 213 -2.51 -12.65 -7.03
CA ASP A 213 -3.77 -13.35 -7.28
C ASP A 213 -4.74 -13.22 -6.10
N TYR A 214 -4.19 -13.25 -4.89
CA TYR A 214 -4.94 -13.25 -3.64
C TYR A 214 -4.26 -12.38 -2.59
N ALA A 215 -5.05 -11.71 -1.75
CA ALA A 215 -4.55 -10.93 -0.62
C ALA A 215 -5.44 -11.11 0.60
N TRP A 216 -4.87 -10.89 1.79
CA TRP A 216 -5.60 -10.90 3.06
C TRP A 216 -4.89 -10.04 4.10
N ASN A 217 -5.67 -9.48 5.04
CA ASN A 217 -5.13 -8.86 6.25
C ASN A 217 -5.13 -9.86 7.41
N PHE A 218 -4.15 -9.78 8.30
CA PHE A 218 -4.12 -10.54 9.55
C PHE A 218 -3.55 -9.70 10.69
N GLY A 219 -4.41 -8.92 11.35
CA GLY A 219 -3.92 -7.90 12.28
C GLY A 219 -3.14 -6.81 11.51
N PRO A 220 -1.92 -6.43 11.94
CA PRO A 220 -1.13 -5.37 11.31
C PRO A 220 -0.37 -5.79 10.04
N ILE A 221 -0.46 -7.07 9.62
CA ILE A 221 0.28 -7.58 8.46
C ILE A 221 -0.63 -7.75 7.24
N LEU A 222 -0.08 -7.44 6.06
CA LEU A 222 -0.68 -7.72 4.76
C LEU A 222 -0.07 -9.02 4.22
N GLY A 223 -0.91 -10.02 3.94
CA GLY A 223 -0.50 -11.26 3.29
C GLY A 223 -1.03 -11.37 1.88
N GLY A 224 -0.36 -12.16 1.04
CA GLY A 224 -0.85 -12.46 -0.28
C GLY A 224 -0.22 -13.67 -0.91
N ALA A 225 -0.79 -14.08 -2.04
CA ALA A 225 -0.36 -15.21 -2.83
C ALA A 225 -0.38 -14.88 -4.33
N GLU A 226 0.65 -15.32 -5.03
CA GLU A 226 0.77 -15.21 -6.49
C GLU A 226 1.16 -16.57 -7.05
N GLN A 227 0.58 -16.94 -8.19
CA GLN A 227 0.80 -18.18 -8.92
C GLN A 227 1.38 -17.86 -10.30
N ILE A 228 2.58 -18.38 -10.52
CA ILE A 228 3.36 -18.17 -11.72
C ILE A 228 3.51 -19.52 -12.42
N THR A 229 2.98 -19.64 -13.63
CA THR A 229 3.22 -20.80 -14.49
C THR A 229 4.64 -20.74 -15.05
N LEU A 230 5.46 -21.70 -14.68
CA LEU A 230 6.82 -21.87 -15.18
C LEU A 230 6.82 -22.43 -16.59
N LYS A 231 7.74 -21.92 -17.41
CA LYS A 231 7.99 -22.50 -18.74
C LYS A 231 8.65 -23.88 -18.59
N PRO A 232 8.48 -24.79 -19.56
CA PRO A 232 9.17 -26.08 -19.52
C PRO A 232 10.68 -25.93 -19.32
N GLY A 233 11.21 -26.51 -18.24
CA GLY A 233 12.63 -26.45 -17.88
C GLY A 233 13.09 -25.12 -17.24
N GLU A 234 12.18 -24.21 -16.91
CA GLU A 234 12.50 -23.02 -16.11
C GLU A 234 12.91 -23.44 -14.68
N ASP A 235 14.04 -22.92 -14.22
CA ASP A 235 14.62 -23.29 -12.93
C ASP A 235 13.93 -22.57 -11.77
N PHE A 236 13.50 -23.34 -10.77
CA PHE A 236 12.82 -22.87 -9.57
C PHE A 236 13.58 -21.73 -8.87
N LEU A 237 14.84 -22.01 -8.49
CA LEU A 237 15.64 -21.10 -7.68
C LEU A 237 15.90 -19.81 -8.45
N LYS A 238 16.27 -19.92 -9.73
CA LYS A 238 16.48 -18.78 -10.60
C LYS A 238 15.22 -17.92 -10.72
N LYS A 239 14.05 -18.55 -10.84
CA LYS A 239 12.78 -17.81 -10.93
C LYS A 239 12.43 -17.12 -9.61
N SER A 240 12.60 -17.79 -8.48
CA SER A 240 12.40 -17.20 -7.15
C SER A 240 13.34 -16.04 -6.87
N MET A 241 14.62 -16.15 -7.26
CA MET A 241 15.57 -15.03 -7.14
C MET A 241 15.18 -13.86 -8.04
N ALA A 242 14.78 -14.14 -9.28
CA ALA A 242 14.32 -13.09 -10.20
C ALA A 242 13.08 -12.35 -9.68
N TYR A 243 12.21 -13.02 -8.92
CA TYR A 243 11.10 -12.38 -8.23
C TYR A 243 11.57 -11.36 -7.21
N ILE A 244 12.53 -11.74 -6.36
CA ILE A 244 13.14 -10.84 -5.36
C ILE A 244 13.84 -9.66 -6.05
N ASP A 245 14.54 -9.91 -7.16
CA ASP A 245 15.21 -8.86 -7.95
C ASP A 245 14.22 -7.82 -8.50
N VAL A 246 12.99 -8.21 -8.81
CA VAL A 246 11.91 -7.28 -9.24
C VAL A 246 11.42 -6.42 -8.08
N LEU A 247 11.43 -6.94 -6.84
CA LEU A 247 10.98 -6.20 -5.67
C LEU A 247 12.05 -5.26 -5.11
N ALA A 248 13.33 -5.61 -5.23
CA ALA A 248 14.44 -4.80 -4.75
C ALA A 248 14.37 -3.29 -5.13
N PRO A 249 14.08 -2.89 -6.40
CA PRO A 249 13.98 -1.48 -6.77
C PRO A 249 12.74 -0.77 -6.23
N LEU A 250 11.71 -1.50 -5.78
CA LEU A 250 10.49 -0.92 -5.18
C LEU A 250 10.71 -0.49 -3.73
N CYS A 251 11.85 -0.89 -3.15
CA CYS A 251 12.16 -0.69 -1.76
C CYS A 251 12.57 0.76 -1.46
N PRO A 252 11.81 1.51 -0.64
CA PRO A 252 12.26 2.82 -0.19
C PRO A 252 13.45 2.67 0.76
N GLY A 253 14.54 3.39 0.47
CA GLY A 253 15.76 3.36 1.29
C GLY A 253 16.70 2.22 0.92
N THR A 254 17.25 1.53 1.92
CA THR A 254 18.22 0.45 1.72
C THR A 254 17.52 -0.90 1.72
N PHE A 255 17.62 -1.60 0.61
CA PHE A 255 17.13 -2.96 0.47
C PHE A 255 18.09 -3.96 1.13
N SER A 256 17.53 -4.84 1.96
CA SER A 256 18.23 -5.97 2.55
C SER A 256 17.45 -7.25 2.26
N GLN A 257 18.17 -8.33 1.98
CA GLN A 257 17.57 -9.65 1.79
C GLN A 257 18.36 -10.74 2.49
N GLU A 258 17.67 -11.77 2.94
CA GLU A 258 18.23 -13.04 3.37
C GLU A 258 17.47 -14.15 2.65
N VAL A 259 18.20 -15.08 2.03
CA VAL A 259 17.61 -16.17 1.25
C VAL A 259 18.07 -17.48 1.87
N GLY A 260 17.09 -18.33 2.20
CA GLY A 260 17.31 -19.65 2.78
C GLY A 260 17.93 -20.63 1.78
N LYS A 261 18.16 -21.86 2.24
CA LYS A 261 18.57 -22.95 1.34
C LYS A 261 17.34 -23.54 0.67
N PRO A 262 17.38 -23.81 -0.66
CA PRO A 262 16.30 -24.54 -1.32
C PRO A 262 16.10 -25.92 -0.68
N GLU A 263 14.85 -26.26 -0.41
CA GLU A 263 14.44 -27.55 0.12
C GLU A 263 13.63 -28.31 -0.93
N ASN A 264 13.88 -29.62 -1.04
CA ASN A 264 13.17 -30.50 -1.97
C ASN A 264 12.49 -31.63 -1.20
N PHE A 265 11.16 -31.72 -1.30
CA PHE A 265 10.34 -32.76 -0.69
C PHE A 265 9.49 -33.45 -1.74
N GLY A 266 9.98 -34.55 -2.32
CA GLY A 266 9.31 -35.22 -3.43
C GLY A 266 9.14 -34.27 -4.62
N ASN A 267 7.89 -33.93 -4.95
CA ASN A 267 7.55 -33.00 -6.05
C ASN A 267 7.38 -31.54 -5.59
N LEU A 268 7.66 -31.22 -4.31
CA LEU A 268 7.68 -29.85 -3.81
C LEU A 268 9.11 -29.33 -3.78
N HIS A 269 9.32 -28.19 -4.43
CA HIS A 269 10.48 -27.34 -4.19
C HIS A 269 10.05 -26.18 -3.28
N LEU A 270 10.87 -25.80 -2.32
CA LEU A 270 10.57 -24.72 -1.37
C LEU A 270 11.80 -23.83 -1.18
N LEU A 271 11.58 -22.52 -1.07
CA LEU A 271 12.61 -21.55 -0.74
C LEU A 271 12.02 -20.48 0.17
N GLU A 272 12.68 -20.23 1.30
CA GLU A 272 12.34 -19.14 2.20
C GLU A 272 13.19 -17.91 1.83
N ALA A 273 12.60 -16.72 1.94
CA ALA A 273 13.33 -15.47 1.86
C ALA A 273 12.75 -14.43 2.82
N ASP A 274 13.62 -13.57 3.32
CA ASP A 274 13.30 -12.39 4.09
C ASP A 274 13.80 -11.18 3.31
N MET A 275 13.01 -10.11 3.32
CA MET A 275 13.37 -8.83 2.74
C MET A 275 13.05 -7.70 3.72
N ALA A 276 13.80 -6.62 3.66
CA ALA A 276 13.55 -5.42 4.43
C ALA A 276 13.92 -4.15 3.66
N CYS A 277 13.15 -3.09 3.92
CA CYS A 277 13.40 -1.73 3.47
C CYS A 277 13.74 -0.86 4.67
N LEU A 278 15.01 -0.46 4.76
CA LEU A 278 15.60 0.20 5.93
C LEU A 278 15.96 1.66 5.65
N GLY A 279 15.89 2.51 6.67
CA GLY A 279 16.34 3.91 6.60
C GLY A 279 15.48 4.85 5.75
N GLY A 280 14.30 4.40 5.29
CA GLY A 280 13.27 5.26 4.68
C GLY A 280 12.35 5.91 5.72
N ASN A 281 11.32 6.64 5.26
CA ASN A 281 10.32 7.27 6.13
C ASN A 281 9.48 6.24 6.91
N ARG A 282 9.38 5.00 6.42
CA ARG A 282 8.79 3.86 7.10
C ARG A 282 9.65 2.64 6.80
N GLU A 283 10.07 1.93 7.84
CA GLU A 283 10.80 0.67 7.68
C GLU A 283 9.82 -0.49 7.60
N THR A 284 9.97 -1.31 6.58
CA THR A 284 9.11 -2.46 6.31
C THR A 284 9.93 -3.72 6.16
N SER A 285 9.28 -4.86 6.40
CA SER A 285 9.83 -6.19 6.21
C SER A 285 8.82 -7.07 5.48
N ALA A 286 9.31 -7.97 4.64
CA ALA A 286 8.51 -8.98 3.97
C ALA A 286 9.07 -10.38 4.24
N ALA A 287 8.19 -11.28 4.65
CA ALA A 287 8.45 -12.69 4.86
C ALA A 287 7.89 -13.49 3.68
N LEU A 288 8.77 -14.07 2.85
CA LEU A 288 8.38 -14.79 1.63
C LEU A 288 8.64 -16.29 1.73
N VAL A 289 7.68 -17.09 1.25
CA VAL A 289 7.93 -18.49 0.90
C VAL A 289 7.53 -18.75 -0.54
N PHE A 290 8.50 -19.21 -1.31
CA PHE A 290 8.31 -19.76 -2.64
C PHE A 290 8.11 -21.26 -2.52
N TYR A 291 7.12 -21.78 -3.22
CA TYR A 291 7.04 -23.23 -3.40
C TYR A 291 6.56 -23.59 -4.80
N GLN A 292 7.06 -24.69 -5.34
CA GLN A 292 6.67 -25.18 -6.65
C GLN A 292 6.15 -26.59 -6.56
N VAL A 293 5.01 -26.84 -7.21
CA VAL A 293 4.48 -28.17 -7.48
C VAL A 293 4.19 -28.27 -8.97
N GLY A 294 4.82 -29.23 -9.66
CA GLY A 294 4.71 -29.33 -11.11
C GLY A 294 5.33 -28.12 -11.80
N ASP A 295 4.56 -27.45 -12.67
CA ASP A 295 4.95 -26.22 -13.37
C ASP A 295 4.45 -24.95 -12.67
N THR A 296 3.79 -25.06 -11.52
CA THR A 296 3.23 -23.90 -10.82
C THR A 296 4.15 -23.50 -9.68
N LEU A 297 4.74 -22.30 -9.78
CA LEU A 297 5.42 -21.62 -8.69
C LEU A 297 4.40 -20.74 -7.95
N THR A 298 4.22 -20.97 -6.67
CA THR A 298 3.43 -20.09 -5.81
C THR A 298 4.36 -19.30 -4.90
N VAL A 299 4.11 -18.01 -4.77
CA VAL A 299 4.76 -17.12 -3.81
C VAL A 299 3.75 -16.74 -2.75
N PHE A 300 4.03 -17.02 -1.49
CA PHE A 300 3.35 -16.38 -0.37
C PHE A 300 4.23 -15.28 0.19
N PHE A 301 3.65 -14.13 0.48
CA PHE A 301 4.33 -13.04 1.17
C PHE A 301 3.49 -12.57 2.37
N HIS A 302 4.18 -12.09 3.40
CA HIS A 302 3.59 -11.33 4.50
C HIS A 302 4.44 -10.08 4.73
N GLU A 303 3.87 -8.93 4.47
CA GLU A 303 4.47 -7.63 4.68
C GLU A 303 4.02 -7.02 6.00
N ALA A 304 4.97 -6.39 6.69
CA ALA A 304 4.76 -5.77 7.98
C ALA A 304 5.64 -4.53 8.14
N ALA A 305 5.22 -3.60 9.02
CA ALA A 305 6.16 -2.66 9.60
C ALA A 305 7.20 -3.42 10.44
N LEU A 306 8.42 -2.88 10.57
CA LEU A 306 9.51 -3.55 11.29
C LEU A 306 9.15 -4.01 12.72
N PRO A 307 8.35 -3.27 13.53
CA PRO A 307 7.90 -3.74 14.85
C PRO A 307 7.01 -5.00 14.81
N ASP A 308 6.29 -5.20 13.70
CA ASP A 308 5.35 -6.31 13.50
C ASP A 308 5.97 -7.47 12.70
N ARG A 309 7.25 -7.36 12.31
CA ARG A 309 7.98 -8.37 11.53
C ARG A 309 7.81 -9.79 12.06
N ALA A 310 7.91 -9.97 13.38
CA ALA A 310 7.79 -11.29 14.00
C ALA A 310 6.43 -11.96 13.70
N MET A 311 5.36 -11.19 13.50
CA MET A 311 4.06 -11.72 13.11
C MET A 311 4.06 -12.24 11.67
N ALA A 312 4.68 -11.50 10.75
CA ALA A 312 4.86 -11.92 9.36
C ALA A 312 5.75 -13.16 9.24
N ASP A 313 6.85 -13.21 9.98
CA ASP A 313 7.76 -14.37 10.04
C ASP A 313 7.03 -15.62 10.56
N ASN A 314 6.21 -15.47 11.60
CA ASN A 314 5.39 -16.56 12.15
C ASN A 314 4.32 -17.04 11.16
N ALA A 315 3.68 -16.13 10.43
CA ALA A 315 2.71 -16.48 9.39
C ALA A 315 3.37 -17.32 8.28
N ARG A 316 4.53 -16.89 7.78
CA ARG A 316 5.35 -17.66 6.82
C ARG A 316 5.73 -19.03 7.38
N ALA A 317 6.28 -19.09 8.59
CA ALA A 317 6.72 -20.34 9.23
C ALA A 317 5.58 -21.35 9.38
N ASN A 318 4.39 -20.89 9.78
CA ASN A 318 3.21 -21.75 9.91
C ASN A 318 2.73 -22.28 8.56
N ILE A 319 2.75 -21.45 7.51
CA ILE A 319 2.43 -21.91 6.15
C ILE A 319 3.42 -22.98 5.69
N ILE A 320 4.73 -22.76 5.89
CA ILE A 320 5.75 -23.76 5.55
C ILE A 320 5.52 -25.07 6.30
N HIS A 321 5.18 -25.00 7.59
CA HIS A 321 4.84 -26.18 8.38
C HIS A 321 3.66 -26.95 7.76
N VAL A 322 2.58 -26.24 7.38
CA VAL A 322 1.42 -26.84 6.71
C VAL A 322 1.79 -27.43 5.35
N LEU A 323 2.59 -26.74 4.54
CA LEU A 323 3.04 -27.25 3.24
C LEU A 323 3.82 -28.55 3.43
N ARG A 324 4.78 -28.58 4.36
CA ARG A 324 5.55 -29.79 4.71
C ARG A 324 4.62 -30.93 5.18
N TYR A 325 3.61 -30.63 6.00
CA TYR A 325 2.61 -31.61 6.47
C TYR A 325 1.81 -32.22 5.30
N LEU A 326 1.27 -31.37 4.42
CA LEU A 326 0.42 -31.79 3.29
C LEU A 326 1.14 -32.74 2.32
N ILE A 327 2.47 -32.68 2.26
CA ILE A 327 3.28 -33.50 1.35
C ILE A 327 3.77 -34.80 2.00
N LYS A 328 4.05 -34.78 3.30
CA LYS A 328 4.56 -35.97 4.01
C LYS A 328 3.47 -36.93 4.47
N GLY A 329 2.22 -36.45 4.64
CA GLY A 329 1.18 -37.23 5.31
C GLY A 329 1.44 -37.46 6.81
N GLU A 330 2.53 -36.90 7.34
CA GLU A 330 2.97 -36.90 8.73
C GLU A 330 3.64 -35.55 9.00
N GLY A 331 3.08 -34.76 9.90
CA GLY A 331 3.82 -33.65 10.51
C GLY A 331 3.47 -33.56 11.98
N ASP A 332 4.48 -33.22 12.77
CA ASP A 332 4.36 -32.98 14.19
C ASP A 332 3.26 -31.94 14.49
N PRO A 333 2.63 -32.00 15.67
CA PRO A 333 1.59 -31.04 16.03
C PRO A 333 2.07 -29.60 15.87
N LEU A 334 1.19 -28.74 15.35
CA LEU A 334 1.39 -27.30 15.18
C LEU A 334 2.03 -26.70 16.43
N PRO A 335 3.06 -25.83 16.30
CA PRO A 335 3.56 -25.09 17.44
C PRO A 335 2.41 -24.31 18.07
N ALA A 336 2.27 -24.43 19.39
CA ALA A 336 1.22 -23.74 20.12
C ALA A 336 1.33 -22.23 19.88
N PRO A 337 0.20 -21.52 19.69
CA PRO A 337 0.22 -20.07 19.50
C PRO A 337 0.98 -19.42 20.65
N ALA A 338 1.90 -18.51 20.31
CA ALA A 338 2.62 -17.72 21.30
C ALA A 338 1.60 -17.02 22.21
N ARG A 339 1.59 -17.38 23.49
CA ARG A 339 0.82 -16.64 24.49
C ARG A 339 1.49 -15.29 24.70
N LYS A 340 0.67 -14.24 24.70
CA LYS A 340 1.04 -12.85 24.99
C LYS A 340 2.00 -12.72 26.16
#